data_AF-A0A7C8ADY8-F1
#
_entry.id   AF-A0A7C8ADY8-F1
#
_cell.length_a   1.000
_cell.length_b   1.000
_cell.length_c   1.000
_cell.angle_alpha   90.00
_cell.angle_beta   90.00
_cell.angle_gamma   90.00
#
_symmetry.space_group_name_H-M   'P 1'
#
loop_
_entity.id
_entity.type
_entity.pdbx_description
1 polymer ?
#
loop_
_entity_poly.entity_id
_entity_poly.type
_entity_poly.pdbx_seq_one_letter_code
_entity_poly.pdbx_strand_id
1 'polypeptide(L)'
;MNEVISKLQCEAQRIASKHPLPEFYSRFKTPLAAAKRLFYKHPGAVRLRGMVEPDFKEALGHGIFHCTRVSIDCAALILIETDGDRMEPVAVEQLMVMGIYSGLLHDICRDEQNHGQCGAEKAERVLSAFSLSKN
;
A
#
# COMPACT_ATOMS: atom_id res chain seq x y z
N MET A 1 17.09 -11.04 -16.95
CA MET A 1 17.32 -10.57 -15.56
C MET A 1 18.82 -10.63 -15.30
N ASN A 2 19.43 -9.57 -14.80
CA ASN A 2 20.90 -9.50 -14.61
C ASN A 2 21.34 -10.49 -13.52
N GLU A 3 22.29 -11.39 -13.80
CA GLU A 3 22.78 -12.41 -12.86
C GLU A 3 23.24 -11.84 -11.51
N VAL A 4 23.78 -10.61 -11.52
CA VAL A 4 24.20 -9.92 -10.30
C VAL A 4 22.99 -9.57 -9.42
N ILE A 5 21.91 -9.08 -10.03
CA ILE A 5 20.66 -8.74 -9.32
C ILE A 5 20.06 -9.99 -8.67
N SER A 6 20.02 -11.10 -9.40
CA SER A 6 19.49 -12.35 -8.86
C SER A 6 20.32 -12.86 -7.67
N LYS A 7 21.66 -12.75 -7.71
CA LYS A 7 22.52 -13.10 -6.56
C LYS A 7 22.25 -12.22 -5.34
N LEU A 8 22.07 -10.92 -5.53
CA LEU A 8 21.74 -9.98 -4.45
C LEU A 8 20.37 -10.30 -3.83
N GLN A 9 19.37 -10.63 -4.65
CA GLN A 9 18.03 -11.01 -4.17
C GLN A 9 18.08 -12.31 -3.36
N CYS A 10 18.79 -13.33 -3.83
CA CYS A 10 18.98 -14.58 -3.09
C CYS A 10 19.67 -14.33 -1.74
N GLU A 11 20.68 -13.48 -1.71
CA GLU A 11 21.39 -13.17 -0.46
C GLU A 11 20.51 -12.39 0.51
N ALA A 12 19.72 -11.43 0.03
CA ALA A 12 18.73 -10.73 0.85
C ALA A 12 17.69 -11.68 1.45
N GLN A 13 17.18 -12.64 0.66
CA GLN A 13 16.24 -13.67 1.13
C GLN A 13 16.89 -14.59 2.17
N ARG A 14 18.15 -14.99 1.97
CA ARG A 14 18.92 -15.82 2.90
C ARG A 14 19.17 -15.10 4.23
N ILE A 15 19.40 -13.79 4.20
CA ILE A 15 19.54 -13.00 5.42
C ILE A 15 18.19 -12.91 6.12
N ALA A 16 17.13 -12.51 5.40
CA ALA A 16 15.78 -12.38 5.97
C ALA A 16 15.27 -13.67 6.62
N SER A 17 15.55 -14.85 6.03
CA SER A 17 15.09 -16.14 6.57
C SER A 17 15.72 -16.54 7.90
N LYS A 18 16.81 -15.89 8.32
CA LYS A 18 17.46 -16.12 9.63
C LYS A 18 16.81 -15.34 10.77
N HIS A 19 15.92 -14.42 10.45
CA HIS A 19 15.25 -13.59 11.44
C HIS A 19 13.79 -14.04 11.60
N PRO A 20 13.23 -13.93 12.82
CA PRO A 20 11.81 -14.16 13.01
C PRO A 20 11.00 -13.12 12.22
N LEU A 21 9.74 -13.45 11.95
CA LEU A 21 8.79 -12.51 11.38
C LEU A 21 8.74 -11.24 12.26
N PRO A 22 8.74 -10.02 11.67
CA PRO A 22 8.62 -8.80 12.44
C PRO A 22 7.40 -8.84 13.36
N GLU A 23 7.59 -8.41 14.62
CA GLU A 23 6.56 -8.47 15.67
C GLU A 23 5.26 -7.78 15.25
N PHE A 24 5.35 -6.73 14.43
CA PHE A 24 4.20 -6.06 13.84
C PHE A 24 3.16 -7.04 13.29
N TYR A 25 3.59 -8.05 12.52
CA TYR A 25 2.70 -9.00 11.87
C TYR A 25 2.12 -10.06 12.82
N SER A 26 2.79 -10.34 13.95
CA SER A 26 2.31 -11.30 14.95
C SER A 26 1.43 -10.64 16.02
N ARG A 27 1.76 -9.40 16.42
CA ARG A 27 1.07 -8.61 17.44
C ARG A 27 -0.22 -7.98 16.92
N PHE A 28 -0.22 -7.42 15.71
CA PHE A 28 -1.35 -6.65 15.20
C PHE A 28 -2.23 -7.42 14.20
N LYS A 29 -2.47 -8.70 14.47
CA LYS A 29 -3.30 -9.58 13.60
C LYS A 29 -4.70 -9.01 13.35
N THR A 30 -5.33 -8.44 14.38
CA THR A 30 -6.69 -7.89 14.26
C THR A 30 -6.72 -6.63 13.37
N PRO A 31 -5.89 -5.59 13.60
CA PRO A 31 -5.79 -4.47 12.67
C PRO A 31 -5.44 -4.88 11.22
N LEU A 32 -4.50 -5.82 11.06
CA LEU A 32 -4.13 -6.34 9.74
C LEU A 32 -5.29 -7.07 9.04
N ALA A 33 -6.12 -7.81 9.78
CA ALA A 33 -7.31 -8.45 9.22
C ALA A 33 -8.37 -7.43 8.79
N ALA A 34 -8.56 -6.36 9.56
CA ALA A 34 -9.45 -5.26 9.20
C ALA A 34 -8.97 -4.52 7.95
N ALA A 35 -7.67 -4.17 7.89
CA ALA A 35 -7.05 -3.55 6.73
C ALA A 35 -7.16 -4.42 5.47
N LYS A 36 -6.89 -5.73 5.58
CA LYS A 36 -7.10 -6.69 4.48
C LYS A 36 -8.54 -6.72 4.01
N ARG A 37 -9.51 -6.75 4.94
CA ARG A 37 -10.94 -6.73 4.58
C ARG A 37 -11.28 -5.48 3.77
N LEU A 38 -10.83 -4.30 4.22
CA LEU A 38 -11.05 -3.05 3.48
C LEU A 38 -10.37 -3.09 2.11
N PHE A 39 -9.10 -3.50 2.03
CA PHE A 39 -8.34 -3.57 0.79
C PHE A 39 -9.01 -4.44 -0.29
N TYR A 40 -9.59 -5.59 0.10
CA TYR A 40 -10.22 -6.53 -0.85
C TYR A 40 -11.71 -6.34 -1.06
N LYS A 41 -12.43 -5.65 -0.15
CA LYS A 41 -13.89 -5.56 -0.19
C LYS A 41 -14.45 -4.14 -0.25
N HIS A 42 -13.69 -3.12 0.15
CA HIS A 42 -14.17 -1.75 0.06
C HIS A 42 -14.31 -1.36 -1.43
N PRO A 43 -15.49 -0.94 -1.90
CA PRO A 43 -15.73 -0.71 -3.34
C PRO A 43 -14.73 0.26 -3.97
N GLY A 44 -14.38 1.32 -3.23
CA GLY A 44 -13.39 2.29 -3.69
C GLY A 44 -11.97 1.71 -3.81
N ALA A 45 -11.56 0.86 -2.88
CA ALA A 45 -10.23 0.23 -2.92
C ALA A 45 -10.13 -0.79 -4.07
N VAL A 46 -11.18 -1.60 -4.27
CA VAL A 46 -11.27 -2.55 -5.39
C VAL A 46 -11.22 -1.81 -6.72
N ARG A 47 -11.99 -0.73 -6.86
CA ARG A 47 -12.00 0.09 -8.07
C ARG A 47 -10.64 0.71 -8.34
N LEU A 48 -10.01 1.32 -7.33
CA LEU A 48 -8.69 1.94 -7.49
C LEU A 48 -7.66 0.93 -7.97
N ARG A 49 -7.58 -0.23 -7.33
CA ARG A 49 -6.69 -1.32 -7.75
C ARG A 49 -6.87 -1.69 -9.21
N GLY A 50 -8.12 -1.90 -9.65
CA GLY A 50 -8.40 -2.24 -11.04
C GLY A 50 -7.98 -1.17 -12.04
N MET A 51 -7.96 0.10 -11.62
CA MET A 51 -7.47 1.21 -12.46
C MET A 51 -5.95 1.23 -12.58
N VAL A 52 -5.22 0.89 -11.51
CA VAL A 52 -3.75 1.05 -11.43
C VAL A 52 -2.98 -0.23 -11.71
N GLU A 53 -3.60 -1.41 -11.59
CA GLU A 53 -2.96 -2.71 -11.84
C GLU A 53 -2.26 -2.81 -13.21
N PRO A 54 -2.83 -2.30 -14.32
CA PRO A 54 -2.16 -2.34 -15.62
C PRO A 54 -0.89 -1.50 -15.71
N ASP A 55 -0.73 -0.51 -14.81
CA ASP A 55 0.42 0.38 -14.78
C ASP A 55 1.61 -0.22 -14.02
N PHE A 56 1.39 -1.24 -13.20
CA PHE A 56 2.44 -1.87 -12.42
C PHE A 56 3.22 -2.89 -13.23
N LYS A 57 4.52 -2.64 -13.36
CA LYS A 57 5.48 -3.65 -13.78
C LYS A 57 6.04 -4.32 -12.53
N GLU A 58 5.93 -5.65 -12.46
CA GLU A 58 6.60 -6.44 -11.42
C GLU A 58 8.12 -6.46 -11.67
N ALA A 59 8.77 -5.34 -11.34
CA ALA A 59 10.20 -5.14 -11.48
C ALA A 59 10.76 -4.62 -10.16
N LEU A 60 11.92 -5.18 -9.76
CA LEU A 60 12.71 -4.72 -8.62
C LEU A 60 11.96 -4.61 -7.27
N GLY A 61 10.82 -5.27 -7.12
CA GLY A 61 10.03 -5.23 -5.89
C GLY A 61 9.15 -3.99 -5.75
N HIS A 62 8.81 -3.30 -6.83
CA HIS A 62 7.94 -2.10 -6.83
C HIS A 62 6.59 -2.30 -7.55
N GLY A 63 6.20 -3.55 -7.84
CA GLY A 63 4.93 -3.84 -8.51
C GLY A 63 3.71 -3.81 -7.60
N ILE A 64 2.59 -4.36 -8.09
CA ILE A 64 1.32 -4.38 -7.36
C ILE A 64 1.41 -5.21 -6.07
N PHE A 65 2.27 -6.23 -6.00
CA PHE A 65 2.49 -6.98 -4.76
C PHE A 65 3.09 -6.12 -3.64
N HIS A 66 4.04 -5.24 -3.98
CA HIS A 66 4.63 -4.31 -3.03
C HIS A 66 3.62 -3.27 -2.58
N CYS A 67 2.96 -2.60 -3.53
CA CYS A 67 1.95 -1.61 -3.23
C CYS A 67 0.80 -2.19 -2.40
N THR A 68 0.41 -3.44 -2.64
CA THR A 68 -0.59 -4.16 -1.83
C THR A 68 -0.15 -4.29 -0.36
N ARG A 69 1.10 -4.73 -0.12
CA ARG A 69 1.63 -4.86 1.25
C ARG A 69 1.69 -3.51 1.95
N VAL A 70 2.24 -2.49 1.30
CA VAL A 70 2.33 -1.12 1.83
C VAL A 70 0.94 -0.57 2.16
N SER A 71 -0.06 -0.79 1.29
CA SER A 71 -1.43 -0.33 1.51
C SER A 71 -2.08 -0.97 2.74
N ILE A 72 -1.89 -2.27 2.93
CA ILE A 72 -2.44 -3.00 4.08
C ILE A 72 -1.74 -2.57 5.37
N ASP A 73 -0.41 -2.47 5.36
CA ASP A 73 0.36 -2.07 6.53
C ASP A 73 0.03 -0.62 6.93
N CYS A 74 -0.13 0.29 5.95
CA CYS A 74 -0.54 1.67 6.19
C CYS A 74 -1.92 1.77 6.85
N ALA A 75 -2.93 1.07 6.31
CA ALA A 75 -4.26 1.06 6.92
C ALA A 75 -4.27 0.39 8.30
N ALA A 76 -3.47 -0.65 8.51
CA ALA A 76 -3.34 -1.27 9.83
C ALA A 76 -2.71 -0.30 10.84
N LEU A 77 -1.66 0.44 10.45
CA LEU A 77 -1.05 1.48 11.28
C LEU A 77 -2.05 2.57 11.64
N ILE A 78 -2.86 3.06 10.70
CA ILE A 78 -3.91 4.04 11.00
C ILE A 78 -4.84 3.52 12.09
N LEU A 79 -5.31 2.28 11.99
CA LEU A 79 -6.18 1.70 13.02
C LEU A 79 -5.48 1.51 14.38
N ILE A 80 -4.18 1.20 14.39
CA ILE A 80 -3.38 1.03 15.62
C ILE A 80 -3.17 2.38 16.30
N GLU A 81 -2.73 3.39 15.55
CA GLU A 81 -2.35 4.70 16.09
C GLU A 81 -3.57 5.55 16.50
N THR A 82 -4.76 5.20 16.00
CA THR A 82 -6.02 5.86 16.36
C THR A 82 -6.79 5.10 17.44
N ASP A 83 -6.26 3.96 17.90
CA ASP A 83 -6.84 3.21 19.01
C ASP A 83 -6.68 4.00 20.32
N GLY A 84 -7.79 4.31 20.97
CA GLY A 84 -7.83 5.15 22.17
C GLY A 84 -8.05 6.65 21.91
N ASP A 85 -8.05 7.10 20.65
CA ASP A 85 -8.51 8.43 20.29
C ASP A 85 -10.05 8.52 20.35
N ARG A 86 -10.58 9.73 20.55
CA ARG A 86 -12.03 9.99 20.51
C ARG A 86 -12.57 10.13 19.08
N MET A 87 -11.98 9.41 18.13
CA MET A 87 -12.43 9.45 16.75
C MET A 87 -13.60 8.51 16.52
N GLU A 88 -14.57 8.98 15.76
CA GLU A 88 -15.70 8.15 15.35
C GLU A 88 -15.21 6.99 14.45
N PRO A 89 -15.74 5.76 14.62
CA PRO A 89 -15.30 4.61 13.82
C PRO A 89 -15.37 4.83 12.31
N VAL A 90 -16.36 5.60 11.84
CA VAL A 90 -16.50 5.96 10.41
C VAL A 90 -15.34 6.82 9.93
N ALA A 91 -14.86 7.76 10.75
CA ALA A 91 -13.72 8.61 10.41
C ALA A 91 -12.42 7.77 10.35
N VAL A 92 -12.24 6.83 11.28
CA VAL A 92 -11.10 5.89 11.25
C VAL A 92 -11.13 5.05 9.97
N GLU A 93 -12.28 4.48 9.61
CA GLU A 93 -12.41 3.68 8.38
C GLU A 93 -12.09 4.51 7.12
N GLN A 94 -12.56 5.76 7.05
CA GLN A 94 -12.22 6.68 5.96
C GLN A 94 -10.71 6.94 5.87
N LEU A 95 -10.03 7.18 7.00
CA LEU A 95 -8.58 7.33 7.04
C LEU A 95 -7.87 6.05 6.60
N MET A 96 -8.32 4.88 7.03
CA MET A 96 -7.78 3.60 6.58
C MET A 96 -7.90 3.44 5.05
N VAL A 97 -9.06 3.80 4.47
CA VAL A 97 -9.26 3.77 3.02
C VAL A 97 -8.32 4.75 2.31
N MET A 98 -8.13 5.95 2.86
CA MET A 98 -7.15 6.92 2.32
C MET A 98 -5.72 6.38 2.40
N GLY A 99 -5.34 5.72 3.49
CA GLY A 99 -4.05 5.03 3.63
C GLY A 99 -3.85 3.94 2.57
N ILE A 100 -4.90 3.17 2.26
CA ILE A 100 -4.88 2.20 1.15
C ILE A 100 -4.66 2.92 -0.18
N TYR A 101 -5.33 4.05 -0.43
CA TYR A 101 -5.17 4.78 -1.69
C TYR A 101 -3.76 5.33 -1.83
N SER A 102 -3.21 5.92 -0.77
CA SER A 102 -1.83 6.38 -0.72
C SER A 102 -0.84 5.24 -0.97
N GLY A 103 -1.03 4.09 -0.33
CA GLY A 103 -0.19 2.91 -0.55
C GLY A 103 -0.23 2.39 -1.98
N LEU A 104 -1.40 2.41 -2.62
CA LEU A 104 -1.55 2.02 -4.03
C LEU A 104 -0.95 3.02 -5.01
N LEU A 105 -0.83 4.30 -4.64
CA LEU A 105 -0.40 5.34 -5.56
C LEU A 105 1.06 5.80 -5.36
N HIS A 106 1.68 5.48 -4.22
CA HIS A 106 2.96 6.07 -3.81
C HIS A 106 4.11 5.87 -4.82
N ASP A 107 4.14 4.73 -5.52
CA ASP A 107 5.20 4.34 -6.46
C ASP A 107 4.66 4.16 -7.91
N ILE A 108 3.49 4.70 -8.25
CA ILE A 108 2.81 4.45 -9.55
C ILE A 108 3.63 4.89 -10.79
N CYS A 109 4.64 5.75 -10.61
CA CYS A 109 5.54 6.24 -11.67
C CYS A 109 7.02 6.02 -11.32
N ARG A 110 7.35 4.96 -10.57
CA ARG A 110 8.70 4.74 -10.01
C ARG A 110 9.83 4.77 -11.03
N ASP A 111 9.57 4.34 -12.27
CA ASP A 111 10.57 4.27 -13.34
C ASP A 111 10.82 5.61 -14.07
N GLU A 112 10.04 6.65 -13.76
CA GLU A 112 10.18 7.98 -14.37
C GLU A 112 11.30 8.79 -13.72
N GLN A 113 12.03 9.59 -14.50
CA GLN A 113 13.13 10.43 -13.99
C GLN A 113 12.64 11.42 -12.90
N ASN A 114 11.42 11.94 -13.04
CA ASN A 114 10.75 12.80 -12.07
C ASN A 114 9.60 12.07 -11.39
N HIS A 115 9.82 10.82 -10.96
CA HIS A 115 8.80 9.90 -10.46
C HIS A 115 7.83 10.50 -9.44
N GLY A 116 8.29 11.39 -8.55
CA GLY A 116 7.43 12.05 -7.56
C GLY A 116 6.38 12.98 -8.20
N GLN A 117 6.81 13.83 -9.15
CA GLN A 117 5.90 14.71 -9.88
C GLN A 117 4.98 13.91 -10.80
N CYS A 118 5.53 13.00 -11.60
CA CYS A 118 4.74 12.16 -12.50
C CYS A 118 3.71 11.32 -11.73
N GLY A 119 4.11 10.80 -10.57
CA GLY A 119 3.25 10.07 -9.65
C GLY A 119 2.12 10.93 -9.11
N ALA A 120 2.40 12.17 -8.68
CA ALA A 120 1.38 13.10 -8.21
C ALA A 120 0.36 13.47 -9.31
N GLU A 121 0.82 13.80 -10.52
CA GLU A 121 -0.05 14.11 -11.66
C GLU A 121 -0.92 12.91 -12.06
N LYS A 122 -0.36 11.70 -12.01
CA LYS A 122 -1.10 10.47 -12.30
C LYS A 122 -2.11 10.16 -11.20
N ALA A 123 -1.71 10.29 -9.94
CA ALA A 123 -2.59 10.13 -8.78
C ALA A 123 -3.78 11.09 -8.87
N GLU A 124 -3.55 12.36 -9.21
CA GLU A 124 -4.63 13.35 -9.42
C GLU A 124 -5.62 12.87 -10.49
N ARG A 125 -5.13 12.44 -11.66
CA ARG A 125 -5.99 11.92 -12.74
C ARG A 125 -6.81 10.71 -12.29
N VAL A 126 -6.20 9.75 -11.59
CA VAL A 126 -6.89 8.56 -11.08
C VAL A 126 -7.91 8.94 -10.00
N LEU A 127 -7.54 9.78 -9.05
CA LEU A 127 -8.39 10.21 -7.94
C LEU A 127 -9.54 11.11 -8.37
N SER A 128 -9.45 11.80 -9.51
CA SER A 128 -10.56 12.57 -10.10
C SER A 128 -11.81 11.73 -10.37
N ALA A 129 -11.64 10.40 -10.50
CA ALA A 129 -12.73 9.47 -10.67
C ALA A 129 -13.48 9.15 -9.35
N PHE A 130 -13.01 9.65 -8.20
CA PHE A 130 -13.54 9.38 -6.88
C PHE A 130 -14.11 10.67 -6.27
N SER A 131 -15.26 10.54 -5.58
CA SER A 131 -15.85 11.63 -4.81
C SER A 131 -15.11 11.78 -3.47
N LEU A 132 -13.90 12.33 -3.50
CA LEU A 132 -13.16 12.71 -2.30
C LEU A 132 -13.56 14.13 -1.88
N SER A 133 -13.94 14.33 -0.62
CA SER A 133 -14.20 15.67 -0.10
C SER A 133 -12.89 16.45 -0.04
N LYS A 134 -12.85 17.62 -0.67
CA LYS A 134 -11.86 18.64 -0.31
C LYS A 134 -12.36 19.24 1.01
N ASN A 135 -11.64 19.00 2.10
CA ASN A 135 -11.87 19.70 3.36
C ASN A 135 -11.74 21.21 3.16
#